data_AF-A0A1L8QMU1-F1
#
_entry.id   AF-A0A1L8QMU1-F1
#
_cell.length_a   1.000
_cell.length_b   1.000
_cell.length_c   1.000
_cell.angle_alpha   90.00
_cell.angle_beta   90.00
_cell.angle_gamma   90.00
#
_symmetry.space_group_name_H-M   'P 1'
#
loop_
_entity.id
_entity.type
_entity.pdbx_description
1 polymer ?
#
loop_
_entity_poly.entity_id
_entity_poly.type
_entity_poly.pdbx_seq_one_letter_code
_entity_poly.pdbx_strand_id
1 'polypeptide(L)'
;MRISQDEIRLGILNVKDRVDNPTAGLIQQIAEFGKEKFEIIVIEGILGSHIYKEMFISLYETFQGEVHTYYYDISFEETLTRHNQRDLSKVFGAERMKSWWLEKDMLGFPNETIFTAKQTQDDVVEMIIKDINLT
;
A
#
# COMPACT_ATOMS: atom_id res chain seq x y z
N MET A 1 -3.15 13.15 -5.32
CA MET A 1 -2.58 13.31 -3.96
C MET A 1 -1.99 11.98 -3.52
N ARG A 2 -0.73 11.94 -3.07
CA ARG A 2 -0.12 10.73 -2.51
C ARG A 2 -0.29 10.72 -0.99
N ILE A 3 -0.64 9.57 -0.42
CA ILE A 3 -0.69 9.31 1.01
C ILE A 3 0.23 8.12 1.29
N SER A 4 1.45 8.39 1.78
CA SER A 4 2.44 7.35 2.08
C SER A 4 2.32 6.86 3.51
N GLN A 5 2.19 5.54 3.70
CA GLN A 5 2.09 4.95 5.03
C GLN A 5 3.31 5.28 5.91
N ASP A 6 4.52 5.26 5.34
CA ASP A 6 5.74 5.56 6.08
C ASP A 6 5.83 7.05 6.47
N GLU A 7 5.42 7.98 5.60
CA GLU A 7 5.39 9.41 5.94
C GLU A 7 4.40 9.69 7.08
N ILE A 8 3.20 9.10 7.02
CA ILE A 8 2.20 9.27 8.07
C ILE A 8 2.68 8.63 9.38
N ARG A 9 3.15 7.37 9.34
CA ARG A 9 3.48 6.60 10.54
C ARG A 9 4.80 7.03 11.19
N LEU A 10 5.87 7.16 10.40
CA LEU A 10 7.21 7.46 10.90
C LEU A 10 7.47 8.96 10.93
N GLY A 11 7.06 9.68 9.88
CA GLY A 11 7.34 11.11 9.74
C GLY A 11 6.44 12.00 10.60
N ILE A 12 5.13 11.73 10.60
CA ILE A 12 4.14 12.58 11.28
C ILE A 12 3.80 12.06 12.68
N LEU A 13 3.40 10.80 12.79
CA LEU A 13 2.92 10.23 14.05
C LEU A 13 4.05 9.73 14.95
N ASN A 14 5.16 9.26 14.36
CA ASN A 14 6.27 8.61 15.04
C ASN A 14 5.84 7.47 15.98
N VAL A 15 5.02 6.54 15.46
CA VAL A 15 4.46 5.40 16.21
C VAL A 15 4.97 4.06 15.72
N LYS A 16 4.97 3.06 16.62
CA LYS A 16 5.24 1.66 16.26
C LYS A 16 4.06 1.08 15.49
N ASP A 17 4.36 0.20 14.54
CA ASP A 17 3.34 -0.48 13.74
C ASP A 17 2.72 -1.64 14.53
N ARG A 18 1.49 -1.42 15.02
CA ARG A 18 0.69 -2.36 15.83
C ARG A 18 -0.81 -2.10 15.61
N VAL A 19 -1.64 -3.09 15.94
CA VAL A 19 -3.10 -3.11 15.64
C VAL A 19 -3.90 -1.90 16.14
N ASP A 20 -3.40 -1.13 17.11
CA ASP A 20 -4.09 0.07 17.64
C ASP A 20 -3.34 1.39 17.41
N ASN A 21 -2.43 1.43 16.44
CA ASN A 21 -1.72 2.67 16.14
C ASN A 21 -2.59 3.62 15.30
N PRO A 22 -2.47 4.96 15.47
CA PRO A 22 -3.37 5.91 14.83
C PRO A 22 -3.15 6.10 13.31
N THR A 23 -2.22 5.38 12.69
CA THR A 23 -1.85 5.56 11.28
C THR A 23 -3.03 5.32 10.33
N ALA A 24 -3.76 4.21 10.50
CA ALA A 24 -4.88 3.88 9.63
C ALA A 24 -5.97 4.97 9.69
N GLY A 25 -6.33 5.42 10.90
CA GLY A 25 -7.31 6.48 11.09
C GLY A 25 -6.86 7.83 10.49
N LEU A 26 -5.57 8.15 10.51
CA LEU A 26 -5.07 9.38 9.89
C LEU A 26 -5.02 9.28 8.36
N ILE A 27 -4.61 8.13 7.80
CA ILE A 27 -4.67 7.88 6.35
C ILE A 27 -6.11 8.06 5.85
N GLN A 28 -7.09 7.46 6.54
CA GLN A 28 -8.51 7.60 6.18
C GLN A 28 -8.96 9.06 6.17
N GLN A 29 -8.68 9.82 7.23
CA GLN A 29 -9.08 11.23 7.29
C GLN A 29 -8.45 12.06 6.18
N ILE A 30 -7.19 11.79 5.81
CA ILE A 30 -6.51 12.50 4.71
C ILE A 30 -7.15 12.11 3.36
N ALA A 31 -7.46 10.83 3.14
CA ALA A 31 -8.14 10.38 1.94
C ALA A 31 -9.55 11.00 1.80
N GLU A 32 -10.34 11.00 2.88
CA GLU A 32 -11.65 11.65 2.95
C GLU A 32 -11.56 13.16 2.70
N PHE A 33 -10.56 13.83 3.30
CA PHE A 33 -10.29 15.24 3.02
C PHE A 33 -10.02 15.49 1.54
N GLY A 34 -9.29 14.57 0.89
CA GLY A 34 -8.90 14.67 -0.50
C GLY A 34 -10.01 14.38 -1.50
N LYS A 35 -11.03 13.60 -1.12
CA LYS A 35 -12.06 13.06 -2.03
C LYS A 35 -12.65 14.10 -2.99
N GLU A 36 -13.06 15.25 -2.48
CA GLU A 36 -13.70 16.31 -3.26
C GLU A 36 -12.71 17.38 -3.78
N LYS A 37 -11.40 17.17 -3.59
CA LYS A 37 -10.34 18.18 -3.85
C LYS A 37 -9.28 17.71 -4.83
N PHE A 38 -9.11 16.41 -4.98
CA PHE A 38 -8.11 15.81 -5.85
C PHE A 38 -8.78 14.76 -6.72
N GLU A 39 -8.47 14.82 -8.00
CA GLU A 39 -8.96 13.88 -9.01
C GLU A 39 -8.53 12.43 -8.70
N ILE A 40 -7.30 12.25 -8.23
CA ILE A 40 -6.72 10.94 -7.93
C ILE A 40 -6.08 10.97 -6.56
N ILE A 41 -6.35 9.94 -5.75
CA ILE A 41 -5.70 9.71 -4.47
C ILE A 41 -5.01 8.35 -4.52
N VAL A 42 -3.73 8.33 -4.17
CA VAL A 42 -2.92 7.10 -4.12
C VAL A 42 -2.50 6.86 -2.68
N ILE A 43 -2.98 5.76 -2.10
CA ILE A 43 -2.53 5.27 -0.79
C ILE A 43 -1.52 4.17 -1.05
N GLU A 44 -0.31 4.31 -0.51
CA GLU A 44 0.78 3.37 -0.78
C GLU A 44 1.61 3.05 0.47
N GLY A 45 2.18 1.84 0.49
CA GLY A 45 3.07 1.37 1.55
C GLY A 45 2.87 -0.11 1.89
N ILE A 46 3.43 -0.54 3.03
CA ILE A 46 3.16 -1.87 3.60
C ILE A 46 1.91 -1.76 4.47
N LEU A 47 0.78 -2.14 3.89
CA LEU A 47 -0.56 -1.89 4.45
C LEU A 47 -1.22 -3.20 4.90
N GLY A 48 -0.59 -3.86 5.88
CA GLY A 48 -1.01 -5.18 6.36
C GLY A 48 -2.49 -5.23 6.81
N SER A 49 -3.27 -6.17 6.29
CA SER A 49 -4.73 -6.21 6.45
C SER A 49 -5.16 -6.25 7.92
N HIS A 50 -4.37 -6.90 8.78
CA HIS A 50 -4.60 -6.96 10.23
C HIS A 50 -4.63 -5.58 10.93
N ILE A 51 -4.11 -4.51 10.30
CA ILE A 51 -4.18 -3.12 10.80
C ILE A 51 -5.12 -2.27 9.92
N TYR A 52 -5.02 -2.41 8.59
CA TYR A 52 -5.61 -1.45 7.65
C TYR A 52 -6.91 -1.93 6.97
N LYS A 53 -7.37 -3.17 7.20
CA LYS A 53 -8.53 -3.71 6.47
C LYS A 53 -9.81 -2.91 6.68
N GLU A 54 -10.16 -2.60 7.92
CA GLU A 54 -11.38 -1.82 8.23
C GLU A 54 -11.33 -0.41 7.61
N MET A 55 -10.14 0.20 7.59
CA MET A 55 -9.90 1.48 6.91
C MET A 55 -10.19 1.37 5.41
N PHE A 56 -9.72 0.32 4.74
CA PHE A 56 -10.00 0.10 3.32
C PHE A 56 -11.47 -0.19 3.03
N ILE A 57 -12.16 -0.95 3.89
CA ILE A 57 -13.60 -1.19 3.75
C ILE A 57 -14.36 0.15 3.83
N SER A 58 -14.03 0.96 4.83
CA SER A 58 -14.66 2.28 5.01
C SER A 58 -14.38 3.22 3.83
N LEU A 59 -13.16 3.22 3.29
CA LEU A 59 -12.83 4.00 2.10
C LEU A 59 -13.55 3.48 0.86
N TYR A 60 -13.67 2.16 0.68
CA TYR A 60 -14.40 1.58 -0.45
C TYR A 60 -15.86 2.05 -0.47
N GLU A 61 -16.53 2.06 0.69
CA GLU A 61 -17.88 2.60 0.84
C GLU A 61 -17.94 4.11 0.60
N THR A 62 -16.99 4.86 1.18
CA THR A 62 -16.93 6.32 1.07
C THR A 62 -16.72 6.78 -0.36
N PHE A 63 -15.91 6.07 -1.14
CA PHE A 63 -15.64 6.34 -2.55
C PHE A 63 -16.63 5.61 -3.47
N GLN A 64 -17.72 5.03 -2.94
CA GLN A 64 -18.79 4.40 -3.72
C GLN A 64 -18.30 3.32 -4.70
N GLY A 65 -17.20 2.63 -4.35
CA GLY A 65 -16.59 1.62 -5.19
C GLY A 65 -15.67 2.16 -6.31
N GLU A 66 -15.48 3.48 -6.43
CA GLU A 66 -14.46 4.10 -7.31
C GLU A 66 -13.06 3.98 -6.67
N VAL A 67 -12.68 2.75 -6.37
CA VAL A 67 -11.40 2.38 -5.80
C VAL A 67 -10.77 1.37 -6.74
N HIS A 68 -9.45 1.37 -6.86
CA HIS A 68 -8.70 0.29 -7.49
C HIS A 68 -7.65 -0.18 -6.49
N THR A 69 -7.58 -1.49 -6.25
CA THR A 69 -6.66 -2.08 -5.29
C THR A 69 -5.62 -2.92 -6.01
N TYR A 70 -4.38 -2.75 -5.59
CA TYR A 70 -3.23 -3.40 -6.22
C TYR A 70 -2.36 -4.07 -5.16
N TYR A 71 -2.12 -5.37 -5.30
CA TYR A 71 -1.30 -6.15 -4.40
C TYR A 71 -0.08 -6.70 -5.14
N TYR A 72 1.12 -6.51 -4.60
CA TYR A 72 2.33 -7.12 -5.12
C TYR A 72 2.56 -8.50 -4.50
N ASP A 73 2.19 -9.55 -5.24
CA ASP A 73 2.54 -10.94 -4.92
C ASP A 73 3.94 -11.27 -5.46
N ILE A 74 4.94 -10.74 -4.75
CA ILE A 74 6.35 -10.99 -5.01
C ILE A 74 6.88 -11.88 -3.90
N SER A 75 7.70 -12.88 -4.22
CA SER A 75 8.25 -13.77 -3.19
C SER A 75 9.16 -13.02 -2.22
N PHE A 76 9.33 -13.57 -1.02
CA PHE A 76 10.25 -13.02 -0.04
C PHE A 76 11.69 -12.99 -0.57
N GLU A 77 12.09 -14.04 -1.29
CA GLU A 77 13.42 -14.20 -1.88
C GLU A 77 13.71 -13.11 -2.92
N GLU A 78 12.75 -12.82 -3.79
CA GLU A 78 12.85 -11.76 -4.78
C GLU A 78 12.87 -10.38 -4.10
N THR A 79 12.02 -10.17 -3.09
CA THR A 79 11.99 -8.93 -2.31
C THR A 79 13.32 -8.68 -1.60
N LEU A 80 13.92 -9.71 -1.00
CA LEU A 80 15.23 -9.64 -0.36
C LEU A 80 16.34 -9.36 -1.37
N THR A 81 16.29 -9.99 -2.55
CA THR A 81 17.25 -9.76 -3.64
C THR A 81 17.24 -8.30 -4.07
N ARG A 82 16.05 -7.72 -4.28
CA ARG A 82 15.89 -6.29 -4.61
C ARG A 82 16.33 -5.38 -3.47
N HIS A 83 16.02 -5.72 -2.23
CA HIS A 83 16.42 -4.94 -1.05
C HIS A 83 17.94 -4.83 -0.92
N ASN A 84 18.67 -5.92 -1.17
CA ASN A 84 20.13 -5.96 -1.12
C ASN A 84 20.81 -5.04 -2.14
N GLN A 85 20.09 -4.56 -3.16
CA GLN A 85 20.59 -3.59 -4.14
C GLN A 85 20.41 -2.13 -3.69
N ARG A 86 19.67 -1.88 -2.60
CA ARG A 86 19.37 -0.53 -2.08
C ARG A 86 20.30 -0.19 -0.93
N ASP A 87 20.58 1.09 -0.72
CA ASP A 87 21.35 1.56 0.46
C ASP A 87 20.69 1.18 1.79
N LEU A 88 19.37 1.03 1.80
CA LEU A 88 18.59 0.62 2.97
C LEU A 88 18.97 -0.77 3.50
N SER A 89 19.60 -1.63 2.67
CA SER A 89 20.17 -2.91 3.10
C SER A 89 21.23 -2.79 4.19
N LYS A 90 21.87 -1.62 4.30
CA LYS A 90 22.85 -1.32 5.37
C LYS A 90 22.17 -1.07 6.72
N VAL A 91 20.87 -0.80 6.75
CA VAL A 91 20.10 -0.48 7.97
C VAL A 91 19.43 -1.72 8.55
N PHE A 92 18.96 -2.63 7.70
CA PHE A 92 18.37 -3.90 8.12
C PHE A 92 18.46 -4.97 7.03
N GLY A 93 18.50 -6.23 7.47
CA GLY A 93 18.59 -7.39 6.58
C GLY A 93 17.39 -8.35 6.69
N ALA A 94 17.61 -9.57 6.21
CA ALA A 94 16.58 -10.60 6.05
C ALA A 94 15.78 -10.89 7.31
N GLU A 95 16.41 -11.03 8.48
CA GLU A 95 15.73 -11.31 9.76
C GLU A 95 14.63 -10.28 10.07
N ARG A 96 14.95 -9.00 9.88
CA ARG A 96 13.99 -7.92 10.15
C ARG A 96 12.87 -7.91 9.10
N MET A 97 13.21 -8.09 7.83
CA MET A 97 12.21 -8.22 6.76
C MET A 97 11.27 -9.41 7.02
N LYS A 98 11.80 -10.55 7.48
CA LYS A 98 11.04 -11.75 7.80
C LYS A 98 10.02 -11.48 8.91
N SER A 99 10.40 -10.69 9.92
CA SER A 99 9.49 -10.32 11.02
C SER A 99 8.30 -9.45 10.59
N TRP A 100 8.40 -8.82 9.41
CA TRP A 100 7.33 -8.01 8.81
C TRP A 100 6.59 -8.76 7.69
N TRP A 101 7.05 -9.94 7.31
CA TRP A 101 6.55 -10.65 6.15
C TRP A 101 5.15 -11.20 6.42
N LEU A 102 4.20 -10.84 5.56
CA LEU A 102 2.86 -11.39 5.53
C LEU A 102 2.68 -12.11 4.21
N GLU A 103 2.54 -13.43 4.25
CA GLU A 103 2.30 -14.21 3.05
C GLU A 103 0.82 -14.08 2.65
N LYS A 104 0.57 -13.69 1.39
CA LYS A 104 -0.75 -13.68 0.79
C LYS A 104 -1.77 -12.81 1.56
N ASP A 105 -1.40 -11.59 1.87
CA ASP A 105 -2.21 -10.64 2.65
C ASP A 105 -3.13 -9.77 1.78
N MET A 106 -3.88 -10.40 0.87
CA MET A 106 -4.85 -9.73 0.00
C MET A 106 -6.11 -9.30 0.77
N LEU A 107 -6.77 -8.24 0.32
CA LEU A 107 -7.99 -7.71 0.92
C LEU A 107 -9.24 -8.53 0.55
N GLY A 108 -9.21 -9.23 -0.58
CA GLY A 108 -10.32 -10.00 -1.12
C GLY A 108 -11.40 -9.12 -1.76
N PHE A 109 -11.04 -7.91 -2.19
CA PHE A 109 -11.98 -7.02 -2.87
C PHE A 109 -12.23 -7.50 -4.31
N PRO A 110 -13.43 -7.30 -4.88
CA PRO A 110 -13.75 -7.76 -6.24
C PRO A 110 -12.84 -7.23 -7.35
N ASN A 111 -12.24 -6.06 -7.13
CA ASN A 111 -11.39 -5.29 -8.03
C ASN A 111 -9.90 -5.34 -7.63
N GLU A 112 -9.51 -6.28 -6.77
CA GLU A 112 -8.11 -6.43 -6.36
C GLU A 112 -7.28 -7.06 -7.46
N THR A 113 -6.29 -6.31 -7.95
CA THR A 113 -5.38 -6.74 -9.00
C THR A 113 -4.04 -7.16 -8.44
N ILE A 114 -3.53 -8.29 -8.92
CA ILE A 114 -2.28 -8.88 -8.44
C ILE A 114 -1.15 -8.60 -9.44
N PHE A 115 -0.13 -7.91 -8.96
CA PHE A 115 1.14 -7.77 -9.65
C PHE A 115 2.14 -8.80 -9.16
N THR A 116 2.92 -9.35 -10.07
CA THR A 116 3.99 -10.31 -9.77
C THR A 116 5.33 -9.75 -10.18
N ALA A 117 6.41 -10.48 -9.90
CA ALA A 117 7.75 -10.11 -10.36
C ALA A 117 7.93 -10.11 -11.89
N LYS A 118 6.94 -10.62 -12.66
CA LYS A 118 7.00 -10.68 -14.12
C LYS A 118 6.70 -9.33 -14.80
N GLN A 119 5.91 -8.47 -14.15
CA GLN A 119 5.58 -7.15 -14.67
C GLN A 119 6.73 -6.18 -14.42
N THR A 120 7.09 -5.40 -15.43
CA THR A 120 7.97 -4.24 -15.28
C THR A 120 7.22 -3.07 -14.64
N GLN A 121 7.95 -2.04 -14.24
CA GLN A 121 7.31 -0.82 -13.74
C GLN A 121 6.41 -0.16 -14.79
N ASP A 122 6.82 -0.16 -16.06
CA ASP A 122 6.04 0.43 -17.14
C ASP A 122 4.75 -0.36 -17.37
N ASP A 123 4.80 -1.69 -17.35
CA ASP A 123 3.62 -2.55 -17.44
C ASP A 123 2.61 -2.25 -16.31
N VAL A 124 3.11 -2.07 -15.08
CA VAL A 124 2.27 -1.72 -13.92
C VAL A 124 1.60 -0.37 -14.14
N VAL A 125 2.36 0.65 -14.54
CA VAL A 125 1.85 2.02 -14.71
C VAL A 125 0.82 2.08 -15.84
N GLU A 126 1.10 1.46 -16.99
CA GLU A 126 0.16 1.40 -18.11
C GLU A 126 -1.16 0.73 -17.71
N MET A 127 -1.10 -0.34 -16.91
CA MET A 127 -2.28 -1.02 -16.43
C MET A 127 -3.10 -0.14 -15.47
N ILE A 128 -2.45 0.53 -14.51
CA ILE A 128 -3.15 1.45 -13.58
C ILE A 128 -3.82 2.57 -14.35
N ILE A 129 -3.13 3.21 -15.30
CA ILE A 129 -3.67 4.30 -16.13
C ILE A 129 -4.92 3.84 -16.89
N LYS A 130 -4.87 2.63 -17.46
CA LYS A 130 -6.00 2.03 -18.16
C LYS A 130 -7.19 1.78 -17.24
N ASP A 131 -6.96 1.26 -16.03
CA ASP A 131 -8.02 0.95 -15.06
C ASP A 131 -8.79 2.20 -14.62
N ILE A 132 -8.08 3.31 -14.41
CA ILE A 132 -8.66 4.59 -13.97
C ILE A 132 -9.18 5.47 -15.12
N ASN A 133 -9.22 4.92 -16.35
CA ASN A 133 -9.71 5.59 -17.57
C ASN A 133 -9.07 6.96 -17.85
N LEU A 134 -7.80 7.16 -17.48
CA LEU A 134 -7.04 8.35 -17.90
C LEU A 134 -6.51 8.13 -19.31
N THR A 135 -7.31 8.50 -20.31
CA THR A 135 -6.90 8.62 -21.72
C THR A 135 -6.99 10.05 -22.20
#